data_AF-A0A437SUG1-F1
#
_entry.id   AF-A0A437SUG1-F1
#
_cell.length_a   1.000
_cell.length_b   1.000
_cell.length_c   1.000
_cell.angle_alpha   90.00
_cell.angle_beta   90.00
_cell.angle_gamma   90.00
#
_symmetry.space_group_name_H-M   'P 1'
#
loop_
_entity.id
_entity.type
_entity.pdbx_description
1 polymer ?
#
loop_
_entity_poly.entity_id
_entity_poly.type
_entity_poly.pdbx_seq_one_letter_code
_entity_poly.pdbx_strand_id
1 'polypeptide(L)' 'MKSLTYKGYQGNIEEKQDFFFGHVLGLQNTIISYEGRNLKELEKDFRAGIDDYLENCRLQQVEPEKAKYWAQ' A
#
# COMPACT_ATOMS: atom_id res chain seq x y z
N MET A 1 8.95 5.69 12.88
CA MET A 1 7.73 4.87 12.68
C MET A 1 8.08 3.68 11.80
N LYS A 2 7.47 2.51 12.02
CA LYS A 2 7.59 1.39 11.08
C LYS A 2 6.67 1.64 9.87
N SER A 3 7.15 1.30 8.69
CA SER A 3 6.41 1.43 7.43
C SER A 3 6.80 0.30 6.47
N LEU A 4 5.90 -0.05 5.55
CA LEU A 4 6.19 -0.97 4.46
C LEU A 4 6.56 -0.18 3.20
N THR A 5 7.41 -0.76 2.35
CA THR A 5 7.72 -0.19 1.04
C THR A 5 7.72 -1.27 -0.04
N TYR A 6 7.15 -0.97 -1.20
CA TYR A 6 7.13 -1.88 -2.34
C TYR A 6 6.84 -1.13 -3.64
N LYS A 7 7.65 -1.37 -4.68
CA LYS A 7 7.58 -0.64 -5.98
C LYS A 7 7.54 0.88 -5.81
N GLY A 8 8.19 1.35 -4.73
CA GLY A 8 8.27 2.72 -4.25
C GLY A 8 7.00 3.30 -3.61
N TYR A 9 5.92 2.54 -3.51
CA TYR A 9 4.81 2.91 -2.61
C TYR A 9 5.25 2.69 -1.16
N GLN A 10 4.78 3.57 -0.27
CA GLN A 10 5.01 3.47 1.17
C GLN A 10 3.65 3.31 1.87
N GLY A 11 3.59 2.42 2.86
CA GLY A 11 2.39 2.18 3.65
C GLY A 11 2.65 2.31 5.14
N ASN A 12 1.67 2.78 5.90
CA ASN A 12 1.77 2.80 7.37
C ASN A 12 1.52 1.40 7.98
N ILE A 13 1.89 1.23 9.24
CA ILE A 13 1.53 0.03 10.01
C ILE A 13 0.83 0.50 11.26
N GLU A 14 -0.41 0.09 11.42
CA GLU A 14 -1.22 0.27 12.61
C GLU A 14 -1.57 -1.10 13.19
N GLU A 15 -1.82 -1.13 14.50
CA GLU A 15 -2.15 -2.33 15.24
C GLU A 15 -3.33 -2.04 16.15
N LYS A 16 -4.30 -2.95 16.17
CA LYS A 16 -5.45 -2.91 17.06
C LYS A 16 -5.73 -4.30 17.58
N GLN A 17 -5.52 -4.50 18.88
CA GLN A 17 -5.61 -5.81 19.53
C GLN A 17 -4.67 -6.81 18.80
N ASP A 18 -5.19 -7.90 18.27
CA ASP A 18 -4.42 -8.97 17.62
C ASP A 18 -4.42 -8.84 16.09
N PHE A 19 -4.45 -7.61 15.58
CA PHE A 19 -4.60 -7.35 14.16
C PHE A 19 -3.77 -6.15 13.69
N PHE A 20 -3.10 -6.33 12.56
CA PHE A 20 -2.36 -5.28 11.88
C PHE A 20 -3.15 -4.81 10.66
N PHE A 21 -3.11 -3.51 10.41
CA PHE A 21 -3.73 -2.90 9.25
C PHE A 21 -2.95 -1.66 8.80
N GLY A 22 -3.25 -1.18 7.61
CA GLY A 22 -2.68 0.05 7.09
C GLY A 22 -3.25 0.43 5.73
N HIS A 23 -2.72 1.52 5.18
CA HIS A 23 -3.00 1.96 3.83
C HIS A 23 -1.76 2.58 3.16
N VAL A 24 -1.75 2.55 1.84
CA VAL A 24 -0.72 3.23 1.04
C VAL A 24 -0.84 4.74 1.23
N LEU A 25 0.28 5.37 1.58
CA LEU A 25 0.37 6.79 1.86
C LEU A 25 0.59 7.61 0.60
N GLY A 26 0.04 8.83 0.60
CA GLY A 26 0.34 9.85 -0.41
C GLY A 26 -0.40 9.68 -1.75
N LEU A 27 -1.40 8.79 -1.82
CA LEU A 27 -2.37 8.74 -2.91
C LEU A 27 -3.56 9.66 -2.59
N GLN A 28 -4.01 10.44 -3.57
CA GLN A 28 -5.11 11.41 -3.44
C GLN A 28 -6.42 10.84 -3.98
N ASN A 29 -6.38 10.03 -5.03
CA ASN A 29 -7.59 9.54 -5.72
C ASN A 29 -7.83 8.05 -5.49
N THR A 30 -6.92 7.36 -4.83
CA THR A 30 -7.00 5.91 -4.60
C THR A 30 -6.68 5.61 -3.15
N ILE A 31 -7.41 4.66 -2.57
CA ILE A 31 -7.11 4.10 -1.24
C ILE A 31 -6.79 2.63 -1.46
N ILE A 32 -5.60 2.23 -1.05
CA ILE A 32 -5.18 0.82 -1.02
C ILE A 32 -4.97 0.47 0.44
N SER A 33 -5.96 -0.17 1.05
CA SER A 33 -5.89 -0.71 2.40
C SER A 33 -5.39 -2.15 2.38
N TYR A 34 -4.76 -2.58 3.47
CA TYR A 34 -4.26 -3.94 3.63
C TYR A 34 -4.24 -4.31 5.11
N GLU A 35 -4.25 -5.62 5.37
CA GLU A 35 -4.40 -6.13 6.72
C GLU A 35 -3.77 -7.52 6.93
N GLY A 36 -3.59 -7.92 8.19
CA GLY A 36 -3.05 -9.25 8.52
C GLY A 36 -3.01 -9.57 10.00
N ARG A 37 -3.00 -10.87 10.35
CA ARG A 37 -2.88 -11.34 11.75
C ARG A 37 -1.47 -11.21 12.30
N ASN A 38 -0.50 -11.00 11.43
CA ASN A 38 0.89 -10.78 11.75
C ASN A 38 1.55 -9.93 10.66
N LEU A 39 2.76 -9.44 10.91
CA LEU A 39 3.48 -8.56 9.98
C LEU A 39 3.75 -9.21 8.62
N LYS A 40 3.91 -10.55 8.55
CA LYS A 40 4.16 -11.25 7.29
C LYS A 40 2.91 -11.28 6.41
N GLU A 41 1.75 -11.52 7.00
CA GLU A 41 0.46 -11.42 6.30
C GLU A 41 0.18 -9.99 5.86
N LEU A 42 0.39 -9.01 6.74
CA LEU A 42 0.24 -7.59 6.41
C LEU A 42 1.11 -7.20 5.22
N GLU A 43 2.39 -7.60 5.21
CA GLU A 43 3.31 -7.29 4.12
C GLU A 43 2.89 -7.97 2.81
N LYS A 44 2.40 -9.21 2.88
CA LYS A 44 1.89 -9.93 1.71
C LYS A 44 0.68 -9.21 1.12
N ASP A 45 -0.27 -8.80 1.96
CA ASP A 45 -1.49 -8.12 1.53
C ASP A 45 -1.20 -6.72 0.98
N PHE A 46 -0.29 -5.98 1.61
CA PHE A 46 0.24 -4.71 1.09
C PHE A 46 0.80 -4.84 -0.33
N ARG A 47 1.64 -5.86 -0.57
CA ARG A 47 2.23 -6.11 -1.89
C ARG A 47 1.16 -6.50 -2.92
N ALA A 48 0.21 -7.34 -2.53
CA ALA A 48 -0.90 -7.76 -3.38
C ALA A 48 -1.77 -6.56 -3.79
N GLY A 49 -2.18 -5.71 -2.85
CA GLY A 49 -2.99 -4.52 -3.15
C GLY A 49 -2.30 -3.53 -4.10
N ILE A 50 -0.96 -3.37 -3.98
CA ILE A 50 -0.17 -2.56 -4.93
C ILE A 50 -0.09 -3.23 -6.30
N ASP A 51 0.13 -4.54 -6.37
CA ASP A 51 0.22 -5.26 -7.64
C ASP A 51 -1.11 -5.23 -8.39
N ASP A 52 -2.23 -5.42 -7.70
CA ASP A 52 -3.57 -5.33 -8.25
C ASP A 52 -3.88 -3.91 -8.75
N TYR A 53 -3.50 -2.89 -7.98
CA TYR A 53 -3.64 -1.49 -8.40
C TYR A 53 -2.88 -1.20 -9.69
N LEU A 54 -1.60 -1.58 -9.74
CA LEU A 54 -0.74 -1.36 -10.91
C LEU A 54 -1.25 -2.11 -12.15
N GLU A 55 -1.72 -3.35 -11.97
CA GLU A 55 -2.29 -4.13 -13.05
C GLU A 55 -3.60 -3.50 -13.56
N ASN A 56 -4.46 -3.02 -12.66
CA ASN A 56 -5.67 -2.31 -13.06
C ASN A 56 -5.34 -1.01 -13.83
N CYS A 57 -4.37 -0.21 -13.37
CA CYS A 57 -3.91 0.96 -14.11
C CYS A 57 -3.42 0.59 -15.52
N ARG A 58 -2.64 -0.50 -15.65
CA ARG A 58 -2.15 -1.01 -16.94
C ARG A 58 -3.31 -1.43 -17.86
N LEU A 59 -4.30 -2.14 -17.34
CA LEU A 59 -5.47 -2.60 -18.10
C LEU A 59 -6.35 -1.43 -18.57
N GLN A 60 -6.48 -0.39 -17.74
CA GLN A 60 -7.23 0.82 -18.07
C GLN A 60 -6.43 1.84 -18.90
N GLN A 61 -5.15 1.58 -19.17
CA GLN A 61 -4.24 2.51 -19.86
C GLN A 61 -4.14 3.87 -19.18
N VAL A 62 -4.18 3.89 -17.84
CA VAL A 62 -3.99 5.09 -17.02
C VAL A 62 -2.66 5.02 -16.29
N GLU A 63 -2.01 6.17 -16.15
CA GLU A 63 -0.79 6.27 -15.35
C GLU A 63 -1.12 6.06 -13.86
N PRO A 64 -0.43 5.15 -13.17
CA PRO A 64 -0.58 4.99 -11.73
C PRO A 64 -0.23 6.28 -10.98
N GLU A 65 -1.00 6.61 -9.96
CA GLU A 65 -0.70 7.71 -9.05
C GLU A 65 0.59 7.40 -8.27
N LYS A 66 1.52 8.36 -8.28
CA LYS A 66 2.77 8.25 -7.52
C LYS A 66 2.59 8.95 -6.18
N ALA A 67 3.08 8.34 -5.12
CA ALA A 67 3.02 8.97 -3.80
C ALA A 67 3.78 10.31 -3.83
N LYS A 68 3.19 11.35 -3.27
CA LYS A 68 3.73 12.73 -3.33
C LYS A 68 5.08 12.91 -2.61
N TYR A 69 5.52 11.94 -1.81
CA TYR A 69 6.71 12.04 -0.95
C TYR A 69 8.02 11.56 -1.60
N TRP A 70 8.03 11.27 -2.91
CA TRP A 70 9.23 10.81 -3.64
C TRP A 70 10.23 11.92 -3.99
N ALA A 71 9.99 13.16 -3.54
CA ALA A 71 10.83 14.33 -3.84
C ALA A 71 11.35 14.98 -2.55
N GLN A 72 12.11 14.23 -1.76
CA GLN A 72 13.06 14.77 -0.78
C GLN A 72 14.39 14.04 -0.90
#